data_AF-A0A9D9D9N1-F1
#
_entry.id   AF-A0A9D9D9N1-F1
#
_cell.length_a   1.000
_cell.length_b   1.000
_cell.length_c   1.000
_cell.angle_alpha   90.00
_cell.angle_beta   90.00
_cell.angle_gamma   90.00
#
_symmetry.space_group_name_H-M   'P 1'
#
loop_
_entity.id
_entity.type
_entity.pdbx_description
1 polymer ?
#
loop_
_entity_poly.entity_id
_entity_poly.type
_entity_poly.pdbx_seq_one_letter_code
_entity_poly.pdbx_strand_id
1 'polypeptide(L)'
;MSENKKGLSTYIKYPLVLTVVCLVCGGALATINYFTEPVISENNEKAANQALYDMAAKEGLNVENIADIPYEDGVNNPYVLVRKSFDSGDSVYYYYNANSAMGYSGTVNFSVLANSDAEVISFTYISGTEDSLGLSAARAISITSNNPYAEGSSIANYSAGATAQKTFPAIDTALDFIISDVQSIAGSVTPPEPETLETKITSLATSIDLGAVSDITEVTTEAALVDLKATFTAGGASYYYYEAHSETGFSGSVEFALIINSESEIIGYKYLGGDEDSMGLGAAQTIEITPDHPFTSESTIDSSYASSTAQATFPVMEAAFKACIADASSQAGEASEEEQAQELAESIGLTDISNFSQVTITSTTIDYKATFTAGGASYYYYEAHSDAEAGWSGSVEFALIINSENEIIGYKYLGGDEHSMGLDAAQTIEITPDHPFTSESTIDSSYASATAKKTFPAMEAAFKDCIADASSAQ
;
A
#
# COMPACT_ATOMS: atom_id res chain seq x y z
N MET A 1 55.44 -9.47 32.10
CA MET A 1 54.32 -9.37 31.14
C MET A 1 53.53 -8.12 31.51
N SER A 2 53.70 -7.05 30.72
CA SER A 2 52.95 -5.79 30.90
C SER A 2 51.98 -5.70 29.73
N GLU A 3 50.69 -5.86 30.00
CA GLU A 3 49.63 -5.75 29.00
C GLU A 3 49.51 -4.31 28.52
N ASN A 4 49.82 -4.07 27.24
CA ASN A 4 49.53 -2.82 26.57
C ASN A 4 48.02 -2.76 26.26
N LYS A 5 47.23 -2.14 27.15
CA LYS A 5 45.88 -1.66 26.81
C LYS A 5 46.01 -0.51 25.81
N LYS A 6 45.94 -0.82 24.50
CA LYS A 6 45.78 0.18 23.44
C LYS A 6 44.46 0.92 23.67
N GLY A 7 44.53 2.15 24.17
CA GLY A 7 43.38 3.02 24.26
C GLY A 7 42.82 3.29 22.87
N LEU A 8 41.52 3.00 22.66
CA LEU A 8 40.81 3.31 21.42
C LEU A 8 41.07 4.79 21.05
N SER A 9 41.47 5.04 19.80
CA SER A 9 41.76 6.39 19.34
C SER A 9 40.50 7.26 19.44
N THR A 10 40.69 8.53 19.77
CA THR A 10 39.64 9.53 19.92
C THR A 10 38.73 9.63 18.68
N TYR A 11 39.24 9.29 17.50
CA TYR A 11 38.51 9.25 16.23
C TYR A 11 37.45 8.15 16.14
N ILE A 12 37.59 7.05 16.89
CA ILE A 12 36.60 5.96 16.93
C ILE A 12 35.60 6.20 18.08
N LYS A 13 36.05 6.81 19.17
CA LYS A 13 35.19 7.07 20.34
C LYS A 13 34.06 8.05 20.05
N TYR A 14 34.32 9.15 19.33
CA TYR A 14 33.28 10.16 19.10
C TYR A 14 32.15 9.69 18.19
N PRO A 15 32.39 9.04 17.03
CA PRO A 15 31.31 8.49 16.22
C PRO A 15 30.52 7.41 16.94
N LEU A 16 31.18 6.58 17.75
CA LEU A 16 30.52 5.51 18.51
C LEU A 16 29.62 6.09 19.61
N VAL A 17 30.09 7.10 20.35
CA VAL A 17 29.27 7.81 21.34
C VAL A 17 28.09 8.52 20.67
N LEU A 18 28.32 9.17 19.52
CA LEU A 18 27.25 9.82 18.76
C LEU A 18 26.19 8.82 18.30
N THR A 19 26.60 7.66 17.79
CA THR A 19 25.69 6.60 17.33
C THR A 19 24.82 6.08 18.49
N VAL A 20 25.43 5.85 19.65
CA VAL A 20 24.68 5.41 20.85
C VAL A 20 23.70 6.49 21.32
N VAL A 21 24.10 7.76 21.31
CA VAL A 21 23.20 8.87 21.69
C VAL A 21 22.05 9.00 20.69
N CYS A 22 22.31 8.93 19.39
CA CYS A 22 21.27 8.97 18.36
C CYS A 22 20.31 7.78 18.49
N LEU A 23 20.82 6.58 18.77
CA LEU A 23 20.00 5.38 18.95
C LEU A 23 19.12 5.50 20.20
N VAL A 24 19.66 6.03 21.32
CA VAL A 24 18.88 6.25 22.55
C VAL A 24 17.85 7.36 22.36
N CYS A 25 18.20 8.48 21.72
CA CYS A 25 17.27 9.59 21.46
C CYS A 25 16.18 9.18 20.46
N GLY A 26 16.54 8.51 19.37
CA GLY A 26 15.61 7.99 18.37
C GLY A 26 14.67 6.94 18.96
N GLY A 27 15.21 5.99 19.75
CA GLY A 27 14.42 4.99 20.45
C GLY A 27 13.46 5.61 21.46
N ALA A 28 13.87 6.63 22.21
CA ALA A 28 13.00 7.33 23.15
C ALA A 28 11.87 8.10 22.44
N LEU A 29 12.17 8.79 21.33
CA LEU A 29 11.17 9.47 20.50
C LEU A 29 10.17 8.50 19.88
N ALA A 30 10.64 7.40 19.29
CA ALA A 30 9.79 6.36 18.71
C ALA A 30 8.90 5.71 19.77
N THR A 31 9.45 5.40 20.94
CA THR A 31 8.67 4.81 22.05
C THR A 31 7.60 5.79 22.54
N ILE A 32 7.93 7.08 22.72
CA ILE A 32 6.95 8.08 23.14
C ILE A 32 5.86 8.20 22.09
N ASN A 33 6.21 8.38 20.82
CA ASN A 33 5.24 8.50 19.72
C ASN A 33 4.31 7.29 19.64
N TYR A 34 4.84 6.06 19.71
CA TYR A 34 4.05 4.81 19.68
C TYR A 34 2.98 4.74 20.79
N PHE A 35 3.29 5.22 22.00
CA PHE A 35 2.31 5.24 23.09
C PHE A 35 1.40 6.47 23.06
N THR A 36 1.89 7.61 22.56
CA THR A 36 1.11 8.85 22.57
C THR A 36 0.19 8.98 21.38
N GLU A 37 0.49 8.39 20.23
CA GLU A 37 -0.27 8.55 19.00
C GLU A 37 -1.71 8.00 19.05
N PRO A 38 -2.00 6.77 19.51
CA PRO A 38 -3.39 6.33 19.64
C PRO A 38 -4.15 7.22 20.63
N VAL A 39 -3.45 7.75 21.64
CA VAL A 39 -4.01 8.72 22.58
C VAL A 39 -4.21 10.09 21.92
N ILE A 40 -3.36 10.52 21.00
CA ILE A 40 -3.45 11.79 20.27
C ILE A 40 -4.55 11.72 19.23
N SER A 41 -4.63 10.65 18.43
CA SER A 41 -5.71 10.42 17.46
C SER A 41 -7.06 10.36 18.16
N GLU A 42 -7.19 9.51 19.19
CA GLU A 42 -8.43 9.43 19.98
C GLU A 42 -8.75 10.77 20.66
N ASN A 43 -7.74 11.55 21.10
CA ASN A 43 -7.95 12.88 21.65
C ASN A 43 -8.29 13.93 20.59
N ASN A 44 -7.78 13.82 19.37
CA ASN A 44 -8.04 14.72 18.26
C ASN A 44 -9.45 14.50 17.72
N GLU A 45 -9.87 13.24 17.59
CA GLU A 45 -11.24 12.88 17.25
C GLU A 45 -12.20 13.30 18.36
N LYS A 46 -11.86 13.04 19.64
CA LYS A 46 -12.62 13.58 20.78
C LYS A 46 -12.65 15.10 20.79
N ALA A 47 -11.57 15.77 20.43
CA ALA A 47 -11.52 17.23 20.38
C ALA A 47 -12.36 17.79 19.23
N ALA A 48 -12.37 17.13 18.06
CA ALA A 48 -13.19 17.50 16.92
C ALA A 48 -14.68 17.27 17.21
N ASN A 49 -15.02 16.11 17.79
CA ASN A 49 -16.39 15.79 18.21
C ASN A 49 -16.84 16.74 19.34
N GLN A 50 -15.99 17.03 20.33
CA GLN A 50 -16.30 18.00 21.38
C GLN A 50 -16.50 19.40 20.82
N ALA A 51 -15.67 19.83 19.87
CA ALA A 51 -15.84 21.12 19.20
C ALA A 51 -17.17 21.19 18.43
N LEU A 52 -17.54 20.10 17.73
CA LEU A 52 -18.84 19.98 17.08
C LEU A 52 -19.98 20.11 18.12
N TYR A 53 -19.96 19.34 19.20
CA TYR A 53 -20.98 19.41 20.25
C TYR A 53 -21.06 20.81 20.88
N ASP A 54 -19.92 21.45 21.15
CA ASP A 54 -19.86 22.79 21.75
C ASP A 54 -20.44 23.86 20.80
N MET A 55 -20.15 23.75 19.49
CA MET A 55 -20.70 24.66 18.49
C MET A 55 -22.20 24.43 18.27
N ALA A 56 -22.63 23.17 18.19
CA ALA A 56 -24.03 22.80 18.03
C ALA A 56 -24.86 23.25 19.24
N ALA A 57 -24.36 23.04 20.46
CA ALA A 57 -25.02 23.48 21.68
C ALA A 57 -25.18 25.01 21.77
N LYS A 58 -24.22 25.79 21.27
CA LYS A 58 -24.33 27.26 21.20
C LYS A 58 -25.44 27.72 20.28
N GLU A 59 -25.68 27.00 19.19
CA GLU A 59 -26.78 27.25 18.26
C GLU A 59 -28.10 26.58 18.68
N GLY A 60 -28.11 25.87 19.82
CA GLY A 60 -29.30 25.18 20.33
C GLY A 60 -29.68 23.92 19.54
N LEU A 61 -28.73 23.34 18.82
CA LEU A 61 -28.91 22.10 18.05
C LEU A 61 -28.66 20.87 18.94
N ASN A 62 -29.49 19.84 18.77
CA ASN A 62 -29.22 18.51 19.32
C ASN A 62 -28.48 17.68 18.27
N VAL A 63 -27.34 17.11 18.63
CA VAL A 63 -26.50 16.36 17.68
C VAL A 63 -26.89 14.88 17.70
N GLU A 64 -27.37 14.37 16.57
CA GLU A 64 -27.77 12.98 16.35
C GLU A 64 -27.06 12.46 15.08
N ASN A 65 -26.83 11.14 14.97
CA ASN A 65 -26.30 10.49 13.76
C ASN A 65 -25.09 11.19 13.10
N ILE A 66 -23.97 11.32 13.84
CA ILE A 66 -22.74 11.89 13.27
C ILE A 66 -22.17 10.92 12.23
N ALA A 67 -21.85 11.43 11.04
CA ALA A 67 -21.18 10.68 9.97
C ALA A 67 -20.04 11.51 9.36
N ASP A 68 -18.93 10.85 9.06
CA ASP A 68 -17.85 11.45 8.26
C ASP A 68 -18.26 11.57 6.80
N ILE A 69 -17.87 12.66 6.15
CA ILE A 69 -18.17 12.89 4.73
C ILE A 69 -16.87 12.81 3.93
N PRO A 70 -16.65 11.75 3.15
CA PRO A 70 -15.44 11.62 2.35
C PRO A 70 -15.40 12.68 1.23
N TYR A 71 -14.21 12.95 0.69
CA TYR A 71 -14.06 13.71 -0.55
C TYR A 71 -14.37 12.80 -1.74
N GLU A 72 -15.11 13.30 -2.74
CA GLU A 72 -15.21 12.60 -4.03
C GLU A 72 -13.85 12.66 -4.76
N ASP A 73 -13.49 11.57 -5.42
CA ASP A 73 -12.21 11.39 -6.12
C ASP A 73 -11.87 12.59 -7.02
N GLY A 74 -10.73 13.23 -6.77
CA GLY A 74 -10.21 14.34 -7.59
C GLY A 74 -10.62 15.76 -7.17
N VAL A 75 -11.50 15.93 -6.17
CA VAL A 75 -11.82 17.26 -5.60
C VAL A 75 -10.93 17.53 -4.39
N ASN A 76 -9.66 17.86 -4.66
CA ASN A 76 -8.71 18.25 -3.62
C ASN A 76 -9.09 19.64 -3.06
N ASN A 77 -9.48 19.70 -1.77
CA ASN A 77 -9.64 20.98 -1.08
C ASN A 77 -8.41 21.28 -0.21
N PRO A 78 -7.61 22.31 -0.52
CA PRO A 78 -6.45 22.69 0.29
C PRO A 78 -6.81 23.31 1.65
N TYR A 79 -8.10 23.57 1.92
CA TYR A 79 -8.55 24.33 3.09
C TYR A 79 -9.23 23.47 4.16
N VAL A 80 -9.95 22.40 3.83
CA VAL A 80 -10.73 21.64 4.82
C VAL A 80 -9.94 20.43 5.33
N LEU A 81 -9.81 20.34 6.66
CA LEU A 81 -9.09 19.30 7.38
C LEU A 81 -10.03 18.18 7.87
N VAL A 82 -11.21 18.54 8.37
CA VAL A 82 -12.23 17.58 8.86
C VAL A 82 -13.59 18.00 8.33
N ARG A 83 -14.41 17.02 7.94
CA ARG A 83 -15.76 17.21 7.43
C ARG A 83 -16.70 16.14 7.96
N LYS A 84 -17.75 16.56 8.67
CA LYS A 84 -18.76 15.67 9.26
C LYS A 84 -20.16 16.19 8.96
N SER A 85 -21.15 15.31 8.93
CA SER A 85 -22.57 15.62 8.97
C SER A 85 -23.18 15.13 10.28
N PHE A 86 -24.28 15.75 10.71
CA PHE A 86 -25.10 15.26 11.80
C PHE A 86 -26.55 15.72 11.62
N ASP A 87 -27.47 14.98 12.20
CA ASP A 87 -28.89 15.30 12.24
C ASP A 87 -29.21 16.15 13.46
N SER A 88 -30.11 17.11 13.30
CA SER A 88 -30.76 17.81 14.40
C SER A 88 -32.25 17.97 14.13
N GLY A 89 -33.05 17.10 14.74
CA GLY A 89 -34.48 16.99 14.41
C GLY A 89 -34.67 16.51 12.97
N ASP A 90 -35.37 17.30 12.14
CA ASP A 90 -35.68 16.96 10.75
C ASP A 90 -34.65 17.54 9.74
N SER A 91 -33.56 18.13 10.22
CA SER A 91 -32.58 18.85 9.40
C SER A 91 -31.17 18.26 9.54
N VAL A 92 -30.43 18.26 8.43
CA VAL A 92 -29.01 17.87 8.39
C VAL A 92 -28.13 19.12 8.49
N TYR A 93 -27.05 19.01 9.26
CA TYR A 93 -26.04 20.03 9.44
C TYR A 93 -24.66 19.48 9.13
N TYR A 94 -23.77 20.38 8.74
CA TYR A 94 -22.41 20.05 8.31
C TYR A 94 -21.40 20.76 9.19
N TYR A 95 -20.43 20.02 9.72
CA TYR A 95 -19.32 20.52 10.49
C TYR A 95 -18.04 20.46 9.67
N TYR A 96 -17.29 21.55 9.68
CA TYR A 96 -15.99 21.64 9.05
C TYR A 96 -14.94 22.15 10.04
N ASN A 97 -13.76 21.53 10.03
CA ASN A 97 -12.52 22.12 10.54
C ASN A 97 -11.67 22.51 9.33
N ALA A 98 -11.23 23.76 9.25
CA ALA A 98 -10.56 24.29 8.06
C ALA A 98 -9.43 25.26 8.40
N ASN A 99 -8.49 25.36 7.48
CA ASN A 99 -7.48 26.41 7.40
C ASN A 99 -7.89 27.42 6.33
N SER A 100 -7.71 28.71 6.64
CA SER A 100 -7.80 29.77 5.64
C SER A 100 -6.70 29.63 4.59
N ALA A 101 -6.87 30.27 3.45
CA ALA A 101 -5.74 30.59 2.59
C ALA A 101 -4.69 31.43 3.35
N MET A 102 -3.49 31.58 2.78
CA MET A 102 -2.48 32.45 3.37
C MET A 102 -2.95 33.90 3.33
N GLY A 103 -3.05 34.53 4.50
CA GLY A 103 -3.46 35.92 4.71
C GLY A 103 -2.29 36.89 4.56
N TYR A 104 -2.04 37.70 5.57
CA TYR A 104 -0.93 38.65 5.58
C TYR A 104 0.43 37.99 5.87
N SER A 105 0.52 37.10 6.85
CA SER A 105 1.77 36.45 7.29
C SER A 105 1.63 34.95 7.58
N GLY A 106 0.43 34.40 7.50
CA GLY A 106 0.15 33.01 7.84
C GLY A 106 -1.29 32.61 7.54
N THR A 107 -1.76 31.59 8.23
CA THR A 107 -3.11 31.05 8.07
C THR A 107 -3.89 31.13 9.37
N VAL A 108 -5.20 30.96 9.29
CA VAL A 108 -6.12 30.86 10.43
C VAL A 108 -6.79 29.50 10.38
N ASN A 109 -6.70 28.74 11.47
CA ASN A 109 -7.44 27.51 11.66
C ASN A 109 -8.73 27.81 12.43
N PHE A 110 -9.85 27.34 11.89
CA PHE A 110 -11.19 27.61 12.43
C PHE A 110 -12.13 26.43 12.16
N SER A 111 -13.19 26.34 12.96
CA SER A 111 -14.31 25.44 12.70
C SER A 111 -15.56 26.21 12.33
N VAL A 112 -16.42 25.59 11.51
CA VAL A 112 -17.73 26.11 11.16
C VAL A 112 -18.82 25.06 11.22
N LEU A 113 -20.04 25.52 11.47
CA LEU A 113 -21.27 24.77 11.23
C LEU A 113 -22.03 25.40 10.08
N ALA A 114 -22.50 24.59 9.15
CA ALA A 114 -23.36 24.99 8.04
C ALA A 114 -24.67 24.20 8.06
N ASN A 115 -25.76 24.82 7.60
CA ASN A 115 -27.06 24.18 7.41
C ASN A 115 -27.22 23.63 5.99
N SER A 116 -28.30 22.89 5.73
CA SER A 116 -28.63 22.36 4.39
C SER A 116 -28.95 23.43 3.35
N ASP A 117 -29.19 24.67 3.75
CA ASP A 117 -29.38 25.82 2.85
C ASP A 117 -28.02 26.46 2.42
N ALA A 118 -26.90 25.80 2.76
CA ALA A 118 -25.53 26.25 2.52
C ALA A 118 -25.19 27.60 3.17
N GLU A 119 -25.73 27.83 4.36
CA GLU A 119 -25.40 28.98 5.18
C GLU A 119 -24.54 28.52 6.36
N VAL A 120 -23.42 29.21 6.59
CA VAL A 120 -22.61 29.03 7.79
C VAL A 120 -23.32 29.71 8.95
N ILE A 121 -23.74 28.91 9.93
CA ILE A 121 -24.51 29.34 11.10
C ILE A 121 -23.67 29.43 12.37
N SER A 122 -22.42 28.95 12.37
CA SER A 122 -21.52 29.13 13.51
C SER A 122 -20.07 29.15 13.04
N PHE A 123 -19.25 29.97 13.70
CA PHE A 123 -17.81 30.09 13.43
C PHE A 123 -17.06 30.13 14.75
N THR A 124 -16.00 29.33 14.86
CA THR A 124 -15.10 29.33 16.03
C THR A 124 -13.65 29.36 15.56
N TYR A 125 -12.93 30.40 15.96
CA TYR A 125 -11.47 30.45 15.82
C TYR A 125 -10.81 29.38 16.72
N ILE A 126 -9.84 28.64 16.17
CA ILE A 126 -9.05 27.64 16.91
C ILE A 126 -7.63 28.16 17.11
N SER A 127 -6.90 28.39 16.03
CA SER A 127 -5.49 28.77 16.07
C SER A 127 -5.06 29.52 14.79
N GLY A 128 -3.80 29.91 14.67
CA GLY A 128 -3.30 30.54 13.46
C GLY A 128 -1.87 31.08 13.58
N THR A 129 -1.28 31.36 12.41
CA THR A 129 0.09 31.88 12.25
C THR A 129 0.13 33.29 11.63
N GLU A 130 -1.05 33.88 11.40
CA GLU A 130 -1.19 35.30 11.06
C GLU A 130 -0.56 36.23 12.11
N ASP A 131 -0.39 37.49 11.73
CA ASP A 131 0.07 38.52 12.64
C ASP A 131 -0.96 38.79 13.74
N SER A 132 -0.55 39.52 14.77
CA SER A 132 -1.43 39.79 15.92
C SER A 132 -2.71 40.52 15.53
N LEU A 133 -2.69 41.28 14.43
CA LEU A 133 -3.86 41.99 13.93
C LEU A 133 -4.85 41.02 13.26
N GLY A 134 -4.37 40.15 12.36
CA GLY A 134 -5.16 39.12 11.70
C GLY A 134 -5.78 38.14 12.70
N LEU A 135 -5.00 37.65 13.66
CA LEU A 135 -5.50 36.74 14.70
C LEU A 135 -6.54 37.41 15.62
N SER A 136 -6.34 38.68 15.98
CA SER A 136 -7.32 39.41 16.79
C SER A 136 -8.62 39.61 16.03
N ALA A 137 -8.54 39.89 14.73
CA ALA A 137 -9.70 40.07 13.88
C ALA A 137 -10.48 38.75 13.67
N ALA A 138 -9.77 37.63 13.48
CA ALA A 138 -10.38 36.31 13.34
C ALA A 138 -11.10 35.87 14.62
N ARG A 139 -10.53 36.13 15.80
CA ARG A 139 -11.17 35.85 17.10
C ARG A 139 -12.42 36.69 17.35
N ALA A 140 -12.55 37.84 16.69
CA ALA A 140 -13.68 38.74 16.83
C ALA A 140 -14.83 38.43 15.85
N ILE A 141 -14.67 37.43 14.97
CA ILE A 141 -15.74 36.96 14.07
C ILE A 141 -16.86 36.34 14.90
N SER A 142 -18.09 36.77 14.65
CA SER A 142 -19.30 36.23 15.26
C SER A 142 -20.34 35.94 14.17
N ILE A 143 -20.38 34.68 13.75
CA ILE A 143 -21.43 34.11 12.92
C ILE A 143 -22.34 33.29 13.83
N THR A 144 -23.66 33.44 13.65
CA THR A 144 -24.69 32.72 14.42
C THR A 144 -25.85 32.39 13.49
N SER A 145 -26.72 31.46 13.87
CA SER A 145 -27.96 31.15 13.15
C SER A 145 -28.86 32.36 12.85
N ASN A 146 -28.79 33.43 13.65
CA ASN A 146 -29.57 34.67 13.43
C ASN A 146 -28.86 35.69 12.52
N ASN A 147 -27.58 35.47 12.22
CA ASN A 147 -26.78 36.28 11.32
C ASN A 147 -25.78 35.34 10.61
N PRO A 148 -26.27 34.49 9.70
CA PRO A 148 -25.44 33.50 9.04
C PRO A 148 -24.55 34.14 7.98
N TYR A 149 -23.43 33.49 7.67
CA TYR A 149 -22.61 33.80 6.49
C TYR A 149 -23.12 32.95 5.32
N ALA A 150 -23.43 33.60 4.20
CA ALA A 150 -24.00 33.00 3.01
C ALA A 150 -23.17 33.39 1.78
N GLU A 151 -23.43 32.75 0.64
CA GLU A 151 -22.69 33.00 -0.60
C GLU A 151 -22.66 34.49 -0.97
N GLY A 152 -21.46 35.02 -1.22
CA GLY A 152 -21.25 36.43 -1.57
C GLY A 152 -21.30 37.41 -0.40
N SER A 153 -21.47 36.92 0.84
CA SER A 153 -21.16 37.71 2.04
C SER A 153 -19.66 37.97 2.16
N SER A 154 -19.28 38.86 3.08
CA SER A 154 -17.88 39.10 3.42
C SER A 154 -17.72 38.99 4.93
N ILE A 155 -16.73 38.22 5.38
CA ILE A 155 -16.47 37.93 6.79
C ILE A 155 -16.17 39.20 7.60
N ALA A 156 -15.73 40.27 6.92
CA ALA A 156 -15.54 41.58 7.53
C ALA A 156 -16.84 42.16 8.13
N ASN A 157 -18.02 41.73 7.68
CA ASN A 157 -19.32 42.15 8.22
C ASN A 157 -19.63 41.49 9.57
N TYR A 158 -18.89 40.43 9.92
CA TYR A 158 -19.11 39.61 11.11
C TYR A 158 -18.05 39.86 12.20
N SER A 159 -17.11 40.77 11.97
CA SER A 159 -16.05 41.13 12.93
C SER A 159 -16.10 42.61 13.30
N ALA A 160 -16.05 42.90 14.60
CA ALA A 160 -16.06 44.26 15.11
C ALA A 160 -14.67 44.92 14.97
N GLY A 161 -14.36 45.44 13.77
CA GLY A 161 -13.13 46.19 13.50
C GLY A 161 -12.47 45.79 12.18
N ALA A 162 -12.77 46.52 11.11
CA ALA A 162 -12.38 46.20 9.73
C ALA A 162 -10.90 46.54 9.40
N THR A 163 -9.94 46.08 10.20
CA THR A 163 -8.51 46.40 10.01
C THR A 163 -7.69 45.27 9.37
N ALA A 164 -8.18 44.03 9.34
CA ALA A 164 -7.45 42.87 8.81
C ALA A 164 -7.72 42.64 7.31
N GLN A 165 -7.24 43.56 6.47
CA GLN A 165 -7.56 43.61 5.03
C GLN A 165 -7.11 42.39 4.21
N LYS A 166 -6.18 41.57 4.71
CA LYS A 166 -5.67 40.37 4.01
C LYS A 166 -6.14 39.07 4.65
N THR A 167 -6.36 39.06 5.96
CA THR A 167 -6.86 37.89 6.69
C THR A 167 -8.33 37.61 6.34
N PHE A 168 -9.18 38.64 6.22
CA PHE A 168 -10.59 38.44 5.92
C PHE A 168 -10.83 37.80 4.54
N PRO A 169 -10.25 38.29 3.42
CA PRO A 169 -10.40 37.61 2.14
C PRO A 169 -9.90 36.15 2.12
N ALA A 170 -8.88 35.84 2.94
CA ALA A 170 -8.34 34.50 3.03
C ALA A 170 -9.28 33.53 3.77
N ILE A 171 -10.03 34.04 4.76
CA ILE A 171 -11.11 33.29 5.42
C ILE A 171 -12.32 33.20 4.49
N ASP A 172 -12.71 34.28 3.81
CA ASP A 172 -13.80 34.30 2.81
C ASP A 172 -13.59 33.20 1.76
N THR A 173 -12.36 33.07 1.22
CA THR A 173 -12.04 32.02 0.24
C THR A 173 -12.34 30.61 0.74
N ALA A 174 -12.02 30.32 2.01
CA ALA A 174 -12.27 29.01 2.60
C ALA A 174 -13.77 28.81 2.93
N LEU A 175 -14.46 29.86 3.38
CA LEU A 175 -15.90 29.80 3.64
C LEU A 175 -16.73 29.65 2.36
N ASP A 176 -16.37 30.37 1.29
CA ASP A 176 -17.02 30.26 -0.01
C ASP A 176 -16.87 28.84 -0.59
N PHE A 177 -15.68 28.23 -0.41
CA PHE A 177 -15.50 26.82 -0.75
C PHE A 177 -16.46 25.94 0.07
N ILE A 178 -16.49 26.11 1.38
CA ILE A 178 -17.35 25.30 2.27
C ILE A 178 -18.81 25.44 1.87
N ILE A 179 -19.27 26.65 1.53
CA ILE A 179 -20.64 26.87 1.03
C ILE A 179 -20.87 26.11 -0.28
N SER A 180 -19.97 26.25 -1.27
CA SER A 180 -20.08 25.54 -2.54
C SER A 180 -20.10 24.02 -2.36
N ASP A 181 -19.33 23.53 -1.39
CA ASP A 181 -19.25 22.13 -1.04
C ASP A 181 -20.55 21.65 -0.36
N VAL A 182 -21.09 22.41 0.60
CA VAL A 182 -22.41 22.14 1.19
C VAL A 182 -23.51 22.15 0.13
N GLN A 183 -23.49 23.07 -0.83
CA GLN A 183 -24.44 23.09 -1.95
C GLN A 183 -24.34 21.83 -2.80
N SER A 184 -23.13 21.30 -3.03
CA SER A 184 -22.94 20.06 -3.79
C SER A 184 -23.55 18.85 -3.10
N ILE A 185 -23.36 18.67 -1.77
CA ILE A 185 -23.96 17.53 -1.07
C ILE A 185 -25.41 17.75 -0.66
N ALA A 186 -25.85 18.96 -0.33
CA ALA A 186 -27.27 19.24 -0.12
C ALA A 186 -28.08 19.11 -1.42
N GLY A 187 -27.46 19.36 -2.57
CA GLY A 187 -28.04 19.13 -3.90
C GLY A 187 -28.18 17.65 -4.28
N SER A 188 -27.39 16.76 -3.68
CA SER A 188 -27.59 15.31 -3.73
C SER A 188 -28.40 14.87 -2.52
N VAL A 189 -29.73 14.96 -2.60
CA VAL A 189 -30.63 14.62 -1.47
C VAL A 189 -30.72 13.11 -1.23
N THR A 190 -29.61 12.54 -0.78
CA THR A 190 -29.48 11.32 0.02
C THR A 190 -28.10 11.45 0.65
N PRO A 191 -27.95 11.35 1.99
CA PRO A 191 -26.64 11.08 2.57
C PRO A 191 -26.02 9.96 1.74
N PRO A 192 -24.75 10.04 1.28
CA PRO A 192 -24.16 8.92 0.58
C PRO A 192 -24.32 7.71 1.50
N GLU A 193 -25.07 6.71 1.04
CA GLU A 193 -25.07 5.44 1.76
C GLU A 193 -23.61 5.04 1.94
N PRO A 194 -23.22 4.49 3.12
CA PRO A 194 -21.86 4.05 3.32
C PRO A 194 -21.47 3.17 2.13
N GLU A 195 -20.40 3.60 1.46
CA GLU A 195 -20.01 3.01 0.19
C GLU A 195 -19.83 1.50 0.40
N THR A 196 -20.64 0.69 -0.30
CA THR A 196 -20.59 -0.76 -0.14
C THR A 196 -19.23 -1.27 -0.61
N LEU A 197 -18.76 -2.40 -0.07
CA LEU A 197 -17.50 -3.00 -0.50
C LEU A 197 -17.46 -3.25 -2.02
N GLU A 198 -18.59 -3.69 -2.60
CA GLU A 198 -18.75 -3.84 -4.05
C GLU A 198 -18.53 -2.52 -4.81
N THR A 199 -19.05 -1.41 -4.28
CA THR A 199 -18.88 -0.07 -4.88
C THR A 199 -17.41 0.36 -4.79
N LYS A 200 -16.77 0.18 -3.64
CA LYS A 200 -15.34 0.47 -3.44
C LYS A 200 -14.44 -0.29 -4.42
N ILE A 201 -14.64 -1.62 -4.53
CA ILE A 201 -13.89 -2.50 -5.43
C ILE A 201 -14.12 -2.06 -6.89
N THR A 202 -15.38 -1.86 -7.28
CA THR A 202 -15.73 -1.49 -8.65
C THR A 202 -15.15 -0.13 -9.03
N SER A 203 -15.19 0.85 -8.12
CA SER A 203 -14.61 2.18 -8.34
C SER A 203 -13.10 2.11 -8.55
N LEU A 204 -12.39 1.39 -7.67
CA LEU A 204 -10.94 1.26 -7.78
C LEU A 204 -10.55 0.48 -9.04
N ALA A 205 -11.18 -0.66 -9.33
CA ALA A 205 -10.93 -1.45 -10.53
C ALA A 205 -11.19 -0.68 -11.83
N THR A 206 -12.23 0.16 -11.85
CA THR A 206 -12.53 1.04 -12.99
C THR A 206 -11.45 2.11 -13.18
N SER A 207 -10.92 2.67 -12.08
CA SER A 207 -9.87 3.71 -12.13
C SER A 207 -8.55 3.23 -12.76
N ILE A 208 -8.30 1.91 -12.74
CA ILE A 208 -7.12 1.26 -13.32
C ILE A 208 -7.47 0.38 -14.54
N ASP A 209 -8.66 0.55 -15.12
CA ASP A 209 -9.11 -0.10 -16.37
C ASP A 209 -9.03 -1.65 -16.37
N LEU A 210 -9.37 -2.30 -15.24
CA LEU A 210 -9.41 -3.78 -15.16
C LEU A 210 -10.64 -4.41 -15.84
N GLY A 211 -11.57 -3.60 -16.33
CA GLY A 211 -12.83 -4.06 -16.90
C GLY A 211 -13.90 -4.35 -15.84
N ALA A 212 -14.89 -5.17 -16.22
CA ALA A 212 -16.04 -5.46 -15.37
C ALA A 212 -15.67 -6.40 -14.21
N VAL A 213 -16.05 -6.00 -12.99
CA VAL A 213 -15.88 -6.79 -11.77
C VAL A 213 -17.00 -7.82 -11.64
N SER A 214 -16.65 -9.05 -11.27
CA SER A 214 -17.58 -10.14 -10.93
C SER A 214 -17.05 -10.98 -9.75
N ASP A 215 -17.88 -11.90 -9.26
CA ASP A 215 -17.48 -12.96 -8.31
C ASP A 215 -16.84 -12.48 -7.00
N ILE A 216 -17.29 -11.32 -6.51
CA ILE A 216 -16.83 -10.74 -5.24
C ILE A 216 -17.17 -11.69 -4.08
N THR A 217 -16.14 -12.13 -3.37
CA THR A 217 -16.26 -12.95 -2.16
C THR A 217 -15.64 -12.22 -0.99
N GLU A 218 -16.47 -11.81 -0.03
CA GLU A 218 -15.97 -11.15 1.19
C GLU A 218 -15.14 -12.12 2.04
N VAL A 219 -14.02 -11.61 2.53
CA VAL A 219 -13.11 -12.31 3.43
C VAL A 219 -13.03 -11.52 4.73
N THR A 220 -12.92 -12.22 5.85
CA THR A 220 -12.71 -11.60 7.16
C THR A 220 -11.41 -12.14 7.72
N THR A 221 -10.32 -11.37 7.56
CA THR A 221 -9.06 -11.61 8.25
C THR A 221 -8.83 -10.51 9.27
N GLU A 222 -8.28 -10.87 10.43
CA GLU A 222 -7.97 -9.89 11.47
C GLU A 222 -6.44 -9.92 11.65
N ALA A 223 -5.74 -9.14 10.84
CA ALA A 223 -4.30 -8.91 10.97
C ALA A 223 -4.02 -7.45 11.30
N ALA A 224 -2.94 -7.21 12.04
CA ALA A 224 -2.71 -5.94 12.72
C ALA A 224 -2.36 -4.76 11.82
N LEU A 225 -2.07 -4.98 10.53
CA LEU A 225 -1.68 -3.94 9.55
C LEU A 225 -2.36 -4.10 8.18
N VAL A 226 -2.93 -5.28 7.92
CA VAL A 226 -3.40 -5.71 6.59
C VAL A 226 -4.75 -6.40 6.79
N ASP A 227 -5.78 -5.96 6.10
CA ASP A 227 -7.11 -6.56 6.18
C ASP A 227 -7.56 -6.94 4.76
N LEU A 228 -7.54 -8.25 4.48
CA LEU A 228 -8.06 -8.79 3.22
C LEU A 228 -9.58 -8.75 3.29
N LYS A 229 -10.19 -7.81 2.55
CA LYS A 229 -11.64 -7.60 2.57
C LYS A 229 -12.37 -8.48 1.58
N ALA A 230 -11.78 -8.76 0.41
CA ALA A 230 -12.42 -9.59 -0.61
C ALA A 230 -11.45 -10.17 -1.63
N THR A 231 -11.91 -11.23 -2.31
CA THR A 231 -11.40 -11.67 -3.61
C THR A 231 -12.43 -11.36 -4.69
N PHE A 232 -11.99 -11.10 -5.93
CA PHE A 232 -12.89 -10.82 -7.05
C PHE A 232 -12.26 -11.19 -8.40
N THR A 233 -13.08 -11.24 -9.46
CA THR A 233 -12.62 -11.45 -10.84
C THR A 233 -12.85 -10.19 -11.67
N ALA A 234 -11.88 -9.79 -12.48
CA ALA A 234 -12.05 -8.74 -13.49
C ALA A 234 -11.27 -9.10 -14.75
N GLY A 235 -11.82 -8.83 -15.94
CA GLY A 235 -11.14 -9.18 -17.20
C GLY A 235 -10.78 -10.67 -17.39
N GLY A 236 -11.33 -11.57 -16.57
CA GLY A 236 -11.01 -13.00 -16.56
C GLY A 236 -9.87 -13.42 -15.63
N ALA A 237 -9.27 -12.49 -14.88
CA ALA A 237 -8.23 -12.75 -13.89
C ALA A 237 -8.75 -12.53 -12.46
N SER A 238 -8.12 -13.21 -11.50
CA SER A 238 -8.45 -13.11 -10.07
C SER A 238 -7.60 -12.06 -9.36
N TYR A 239 -8.22 -11.35 -8.43
CA TYR A 239 -7.60 -10.27 -7.67
C TYR A 239 -7.99 -10.31 -6.19
N TYR A 240 -7.15 -9.69 -5.38
CA TYR A 240 -7.35 -9.46 -3.95
C TYR A 240 -7.55 -7.98 -3.68
N TYR A 241 -8.56 -7.65 -2.87
CA TYR A 241 -8.82 -6.30 -2.41
C TYR A 241 -8.50 -6.18 -0.92
N TYR A 242 -7.53 -5.32 -0.61
CA TYR A 242 -7.08 -5.05 0.74
C TYR A 242 -7.48 -3.63 1.16
N GLU A 243 -7.89 -3.48 2.42
CA GLU A 243 -7.80 -2.21 3.14
C GLU A 243 -6.67 -2.36 4.15
N ALA A 244 -5.67 -1.48 4.09
CA ALA A 244 -4.49 -1.56 4.92
C ALA A 244 -4.20 -0.20 5.54
N HIS A 245 -3.49 -0.23 6.66
CA HIS A 245 -3.01 0.97 7.32
C HIS A 245 -1.51 0.87 7.53
N SER A 246 -0.81 1.96 7.29
CA SER A 246 0.60 2.04 7.62
C SER A 246 0.78 2.09 9.15
N GLU A 247 1.97 1.69 9.60
CA GLU A 247 2.45 2.22 10.88
C GLU A 247 2.53 3.76 10.83
N THR A 248 2.75 4.37 11.98
CA THR A 248 2.95 5.81 12.15
C THR A 248 3.98 6.38 11.18
N GLY A 249 3.54 7.24 10.27
CA GLY A 249 4.41 8.02 9.40
C GLY A 249 4.96 9.24 10.12
N PHE A 250 4.81 10.41 9.49
CA PHE A 250 5.31 11.66 10.05
C PHE A 250 4.57 12.07 11.33
N SER A 251 3.25 11.92 11.34
CA SER A 251 2.36 12.40 12.42
C SER A 251 1.18 11.48 12.71
N GLY A 252 0.98 10.43 11.91
CA GLY A 252 -0.16 9.52 12.00
C GLY A 252 -0.01 8.36 11.04
N SER A 253 -0.93 7.41 11.10
CA SER A 253 -1.08 6.34 10.11
C SER A 253 -1.72 6.85 8.81
N VAL A 254 -1.50 6.10 7.74
CA VAL A 254 -2.11 6.31 6.41
C VAL A 254 -2.93 5.08 6.08
N GLU A 255 -4.20 5.27 5.75
CA GLU A 255 -5.12 4.22 5.32
C GLU A 255 -5.23 4.23 3.78
N PHE A 256 -5.22 3.04 3.19
CA PHE A 256 -5.29 2.87 1.74
C PHE A 256 -5.95 1.56 1.35
N ALA A 257 -6.53 1.55 0.14
CA ALA A 257 -7.04 0.37 -0.53
C ALA A 257 -6.08 -0.07 -1.63
N LEU A 258 -5.86 -1.38 -1.75
CA LEU A 258 -4.98 -1.98 -2.74
C LEU A 258 -5.72 -3.04 -3.55
N ILE A 259 -5.41 -3.12 -4.85
CA ILE A 259 -5.72 -4.27 -5.69
C ILE A 259 -4.43 -5.01 -5.99
N ILE A 260 -4.38 -6.29 -5.65
CA ILE A 260 -3.24 -7.17 -5.86
C ILE A 260 -3.63 -8.29 -6.82
N ASN A 261 -2.81 -8.57 -7.83
CA ASN A 261 -3.03 -9.66 -8.77
C ASN A 261 -2.55 -11.03 -8.22
N SER A 262 -2.76 -12.10 -8.99
CA SER A 262 -2.28 -13.44 -8.65
C SER A 262 -0.75 -13.58 -8.60
N GLU A 263 -0.02 -12.68 -9.26
CA GLU A 263 1.44 -12.61 -9.24
C GLU A 263 1.98 -11.87 -8.01
N SER A 264 1.10 -11.50 -7.06
CA SER A 264 1.43 -10.75 -5.85
C SER A 264 1.98 -9.35 -6.13
N GLU A 265 1.47 -8.71 -7.16
CA GLU A 265 1.83 -7.35 -7.54
C GLU A 265 0.67 -6.39 -7.24
N ILE A 266 0.97 -5.25 -6.63
CA ILE A 266 -0.01 -4.19 -6.45
C ILE A 266 -0.16 -3.46 -7.79
N ILE A 267 -1.35 -3.50 -8.35
CA ILE A 267 -1.69 -2.90 -9.65
C ILE A 267 -2.67 -1.73 -9.52
N GLY A 268 -3.24 -1.56 -8.33
CA GLY A 268 -4.15 -0.46 -8.01
C GLY A 268 -3.97 0.02 -6.58
N TYR A 269 -4.07 1.33 -6.40
CA TYR A 269 -3.87 2.02 -5.13
C TYR A 269 -4.87 3.18 -5.00
N LYS A 270 -5.51 3.29 -3.83
CA LYS A 270 -6.33 4.44 -3.46
C LYS A 270 -6.08 4.82 -2.02
N TYR A 271 -5.75 6.08 -1.78
CA TYR A 271 -5.69 6.63 -0.44
C TYR A 271 -7.11 6.75 0.15
N LEU A 272 -7.34 6.25 1.36
CA LEU A 272 -8.64 6.24 2.02
C LEU A 272 -8.76 7.31 3.11
N GLY A 273 -7.65 7.67 3.77
CA GLY A 273 -7.66 8.55 4.92
C GLY A 273 -6.47 8.30 5.84
N GLY A 274 -6.50 8.84 7.05
CA GLY A 274 -5.48 8.61 8.06
C GLY A 274 -5.33 9.77 9.03
N ASP A 275 -4.64 9.51 10.13
CA ASP A 275 -4.40 10.48 11.20
C ASP A 275 -3.21 11.41 10.90
N GLU A 276 -2.71 11.38 9.67
CA GLU A 276 -1.53 12.15 9.28
C GLU A 276 -1.88 13.62 9.02
N ASP A 277 -1.16 14.56 9.67
CA ASP A 277 -1.23 15.98 9.38
C ASP A 277 -0.96 16.26 7.89
N SER A 278 -1.45 17.41 7.41
CA SER A 278 -1.40 17.83 6.01
C SER A 278 -0.01 17.78 5.34
N MET A 279 1.06 17.67 6.12
CA MET A 279 2.44 17.56 5.62
C MET A 279 2.84 16.13 5.23
N GLY A 280 2.21 15.09 5.79
CA GLY A 280 2.43 13.68 5.46
C GLY A 280 1.56 13.18 4.31
N LEU A 281 0.34 13.73 4.17
CA LEU A 281 -0.59 13.46 3.06
C LEU A 281 0.04 13.59 1.66
N GLY A 282 1.03 14.46 1.50
CA GLY A 282 1.76 14.62 0.24
C GLY A 282 2.49 13.36 -0.21
N ALA A 283 2.90 12.47 0.72
CA ALA A 283 3.51 11.19 0.37
C ALA A 283 2.49 10.28 -0.31
N ALA A 284 1.35 10.03 0.36
CA ALA A 284 0.31 9.14 -0.11
C ALA A 284 -0.31 9.57 -1.46
N GLN A 285 -0.35 10.87 -1.74
CA GLN A 285 -0.91 11.41 -2.98
C GLN A 285 0.07 11.42 -4.17
N THR A 286 1.35 11.17 -3.95
CA THR A 286 2.38 11.21 -5.02
C THR A 286 2.75 9.83 -5.56
N ILE A 287 2.21 8.77 -4.97
CA ILE A 287 2.46 7.40 -5.42
C ILE A 287 1.61 7.12 -6.65
N GLU A 288 2.28 6.77 -7.74
CA GLU A 288 1.65 6.32 -8.97
C GLU A 288 1.88 4.81 -9.10
N ILE A 289 0.83 4.02 -8.90
CA ILE A 289 0.82 2.56 -9.13
C ILE A 289 -0.23 2.32 -10.21
N THR A 290 0.19 1.64 -11.28
CA THR A 290 -0.67 1.31 -12.42
C THR A 290 -0.40 -0.13 -12.85
N PRO A 291 -1.30 -0.77 -13.61
CA PRO A 291 -1.04 -2.10 -14.17
C PRO A 291 0.25 -2.17 -15.01
N ASP A 292 0.64 -1.07 -15.67
CA ASP A 292 1.89 -1.01 -16.46
C ASP A 292 3.15 -0.80 -15.58
N HIS A 293 2.97 -0.36 -14.33
CA HIS A 293 4.04 -0.06 -13.38
C HIS A 293 3.65 -0.60 -11.99
N PRO A 294 3.57 -1.93 -11.83
CA PRO A 294 3.16 -2.54 -10.58
C PRO A 294 4.16 -2.29 -9.45
N PHE A 295 3.67 -2.32 -8.21
CA PHE A 295 4.53 -2.36 -7.03
C PHE A 295 4.73 -3.82 -6.59
N THR A 296 5.98 -4.27 -6.54
CA THR A 296 6.37 -5.64 -6.20
C THR A 296 7.10 -5.69 -4.84
N SER A 297 7.47 -6.89 -4.36
CA SER A 297 8.24 -7.05 -3.13
C SER A 297 9.61 -6.35 -3.18
N GLU A 298 10.16 -6.19 -4.38
CA GLU A 298 11.46 -5.54 -4.63
C GLU A 298 11.33 -4.04 -4.92
N SER A 299 10.11 -3.55 -5.16
CA SER A 299 9.87 -2.13 -5.39
C SER A 299 10.22 -1.30 -4.15
N THR A 300 10.63 -0.06 -4.42
CA THR A 300 10.84 0.98 -3.40
C THR A 300 10.06 2.22 -3.83
N ILE A 301 9.50 2.96 -2.88
CA ILE A 301 8.77 4.19 -3.21
C ILE A 301 9.79 5.31 -3.46
N ASP A 302 9.78 5.92 -4.64
CA ASP A 302 10.66 7.04 -4.97
C ASP A 302 10.28 8.30 -4.18
N SER A 303 11.00 8.54 -3.09
CA SER A 303 10.79 9.71 -2.24
C SER A 303 11.43 11.00 -2.78
N SER A 304 12.03 10.99 -3.98
CA SER A 304 12.84 12.11 -4.49
C SER A 304 12.02 13.37 -4.81
N TYR A 305 10.73 13.22 -5.09
CA TYR A 305 9.81 14.33 -5.39
C TYR A 305 9.06 14.85 -4.17
N ALA A 306 9.24 14.21 -3.02
CA ALA A 306 8.50 14.56 -1.82
C ALA A 306 9.20 15.62 -0.97
N SER A 307 8.39 16.39 -0.24
CA SER A 307 8.90 17.28 0.79
C SER A 307 9.68 16.49 1.86
N SER A 308 10.63 17.12 2.54
CA SER A 308 11.42 16.49 3.59
C SER A 308 10.58 15.93 4.75
N THR A 309 9.34 16.39 4.90
CA THR A 309 8.37 15.89 5.89
C THR A 309 7.63 14.64 5.42
N ALA A 310 7.26 14.57 4.13
CA ALA A 310 6.64 13.39 3.51
C ALA A 310 7.62 12.20 3.38
N GLN A 311 8.93 12.44 3.44
CA GLN A 311 9.95 11.38 3.41
C GLN A 311 9.86 10.38 4.58
N ALA A 312 9.27 10.78 5.72
CA ALA A 312 9.09 9.88 6.86
C ALA A 312 7.94 8.87 6.66
N THR A 313 6.99 9.19 5.79
CA THR A 313 5.77 8.39 5.54
C THR A 313 6.01 7.24 4.56
N PHE A 314 6.91 7.41 3.57
CA PHE A 314 7.13 6.35 2.57
C PHE A 314 7.63 5.02 3.13
N PRO A 315 8.60 4.96 4.07
CA PRO A 315 9.07 3.67 4.56
C PRO A 315 7.97 2.86 5.25
N VAL A 316 7.04 3.51 5.95
CA VAL A 316 5.94 2.82 6.64
C VAL A 316 4.83 2.39 5.68
N MET A 317 4.57 3.18 4.63
CA MET A 317 3.68 2.76 3.55
C MET A 317 4.28 1.59 2.76
N GLU A 318 5.56 1.66 2.41
CA GLU A 318 6.28 0.59 1.72
C GLU A 318 6.25 -0.72 2.53
N ALA A 319 6.45 -0.64 3.85
CA ALA A 319 6.36 -1.80 4.73
C ALA A 319 4.97 -2.44 4.70
N ALA A 320 3.91 -1.63 4.73
CA ALA A 320 2.53 -2.11 4.66
C ALA A 320 2.17 -2.68 3.27
N PHE A 321 2.66 -2.08 2.18
CA PHE A 321 2.52 -2.62 0.83
C PHE A 321 3.16 -4.01 0.73
N LYS A 322 4.40 -4.15 1.22
CA LYS A 322 5.12 -5.43 1.24
C LYS A 322 4.44 -6.48 2.11
N ALA A 323 3.79 -6.06 3.20
CA ALA A 323 2.99 -6.96 4.02
C ALA A 323 1.75 -7.47 3.28
N CYS A 324 1.06 -6.61 2.52
CA CYS A 324 -0.09 -7.02 1.69
C CYS A 324 0.33 -7.98 0.57
N ILE A 325 1.48 -7.72 -0.08
CA ILE A 325 2.07 -8.62 -1.08
C ILE A 325 2.35 -10.00 -0.48
N ALA A 326 3.02 -10.05 0.68
CA ALA A 326 3.33 -11.31 1.34
C ALA A 326 2.08 -12.10 1.75
N ASP A 327 1.04 -11.42 2.23
CA ASP A 327 -0.24 -12.06 2.54
C ASP A 327 -0.88 -12.60 1.24
N ALA A 328 -0.98 -11.79 0.19
CA ALA A 328 -1.55 -12.20 -1.09
C ALA A 328 -0.82 -13.42 -1.69
N SER A 329 0.52 -13.45 -1.62
CA SER A 329 1.32 -14.62 -2.04
C SER A 329 0.94 -15.88 -1.25
N SER A 330 0.64 -15.74 0.05
CA SER A 330 0.20 -16.87 0.87
C SER A 330 -1.23 -17.33 0.56
N GLN A 331 -2.10 -16.40 0.13
CA GLN A 331 -3.49 -16.68 -0.22
C GLN A 331 -3.65 -17.27 -1.63
N ALA A 332 -2.76 -16.92 -2.57
CA ALA A 332 -2.75 -17.47 -3.92
C ALA A 332 -2.61 -19.01 -3.93
N GLY A 333 -2.18 -19.60 -2.82
CA GLY A 333 -1.77 -20.99 -2.77
C GLY A 333 -0.52 -21.19 -3.63
N GLU A 334 0.17 -22.31 -3.42
CA GLU A 334 1.10 -22.75 -4.45
C GLU A 334 0.26 -23.01 -5.71
N ALA A 335 0.63 -22.36 -6.83
CA ALA A 335 0.01 -22.64 -8.12
C ALA A 335 -0.11 -24.14 -8.29
N SER A 336 -1.26 -24.63 -8.75
CA SER A 336 -1.46 -26.08 -8.86
C SER A 336 -0.33 -26.68 -9.71
N GLU A 337 0.09 -27.92 -9.42
CA GLU A 337 1.15 -28.59 -10.21
C GLU A 337 0.83 -28.59 -11.72
N GLU A 338 -0.45 -28.56 -12.08
CA GLU A 338 -0.95 -28.39 -13.46
C GLU A 338 -0.63 -27.01 -14.03
N GLU A 339 -0.90 -25.95 -13.28
CA GLU A 339 -0.65 -24.57 -13.68
C GLU A 339 0.86 -24.28 -13.81
N GLN A 340 1.67 -24.76 -12.87
CA GLN A 340 3.13 -24.63 -12.94
C GLN A 340 3.73 -25.38 -14.15
N ALA A 341 3.25 -26.61 -14.40
CA ALA A 341 3.68 -27.39 -15.56
C ALA A 341 3.25 -26.73 -16.87
N GLN A 342 2.03 -26.17 -16.91
CA GLN A 342 1.51 -25.46 -18.07
C GLN A 342 2.31 -24.19 -18.37
N GLU A 343 2.56 -23.35 -17.36
CA GLU A 343 3.35 -22.13 -17.50
C GLU A 343 4.77 -22.44 -18.03
N LEU A 344 5.43 -23.45 -17.44
CA LEU A 344 6.76 -23.87 -17.90
C LEU A 344 6.70 -24.40 -19.34
N ALA A 345 5.70 -25.20 -19.69
CA ALA A 345 5.55 -25.75 -21.03
C ALA A 345 5.31 -24.65 -22.08
N GLU A 346 4.45 -23.67 -21.78
CA GLU A 346 4.21 -22.52 -22.65
C GLU A 346 5.47 -21.66 -22.82
N SER A 347 6.26 -21.47 -21.76
CA SER A 347 7.51 -20.69 -21.80
C SER A 347 8.56 -21.27 -22.78
N ILE A 348 8.52 -22.58 -23.01
CA ILE A 348 9.39 -23.27 -24.00
C ILE A 348 8.70 -23.52 -25.34
N GLY A 349 7.53 -22.90 -25.57
CA GLY A 349 6.81 -22.96 -26.85
C GLY A 349 5.97 -24.21 -27.08
N LEU A 350 5.73 -25.03 -26.04
CA LEU A 350 4.73 -26.10 -26.14
C LEU A 350 3.33 -25.47 -26.09
N THR A 351 2.45 -25.94 -26.96
CA THR A 351 1.06 -25.50 -27.07
C THR A 351 0.13 -26.71 -27.13
N ASP A 352 -1.17 -26.49 -26.96
CA ASP A 352 -2.20 -27.55 -26.96
C ASP A 352 -1.98 -28.63 -25.87
N ILE A 353 -1.65 -28.19 -24.65
CA ILE A 353 -1.44 -29.07 -23.50
C ILE A 353 -2.75 -29.76 -23.12
N SER A 354 -2.70 -31.08 -22.95
CA SER A 354 -3.86 -31.91 -22.64
C SER A 354 -3.45 -33.18 -21.88
N ASN A 355 -4.44 -33.93 -21.38
CA ASN A 355 -4.26 -35.18 -20.63
C ASN A 355 -3.33 -35.04 -19.41
N PHE A 356 -3.46 -33.92 -18.67
CA PHE A 356 -2.72 -33.76 -17.42
C PHE A 356 -3.13 -34.85 -16.44
N SER A 357 -2.15 -35.61 -15.95
CA SER A 357 -2.33 -36.63 -14.93
C SER A 357 -1.29 -36.41 -13.86
N GLN A 358 -1.74 -35.97 -12.69
CA GLN A 358 -0.90 -35.85 -11.52
C GLN A 358 -0.35 -37.22 -11.12
N VAL A 359 0.94 -37.28 -10.85
CA VAL A 359 1.64 -38.44 -10.32
C VAL A 359 2.41 -37.94 -9.11
N THR A 360 2.40 -38.67 -8.00
CA THR A 360 3.20 -38.27 -6.84
C THR A 360 4.16 -39.40 -6.53
N ILE A 361 5.38 -39.30 -7.02
CA ILE A 361 6.50 -40.15 -6.61
C ILE A 361 7.56 -39.24 -6.00
N THR A 362 7.64 -39.26 -4.67
CA THR A 362 8.61 -38.47 -3.91
C THR A 362 9.86 -39.29 -3.63
N SER A 363 11.02 -38.77 -3.99
CA SER A 363 12.33 -39.22 -3.52
C SER A 363 12.99 -38.11 -2.69
N THR A 364 14.20 -38.35 -2.15
CA THR A 364 14.89 -37.31 -1.37
C THR A 364 15.37 -36.13 -2.21
N THR A 365 15.49 -36.30 -3.53
CA THR A 365 16.10 -35.31 -4.45
C THR A 365 15.20 -34.95 -5.62
N ILE A 366 14.15 -35.74 -5.89
CA ILE A 366 13.27 -35.59 -7.06
C ILE A 366 11.85 -35.95 -6.67
N ASP A 367 10.92 -35.08 -7.05
CA ASP A 367 9.49 -35.31 -7.04
C ASP A 367 8.98 -35.39 -8.49
N TYR A 368 8.54 -36.58 -8.90
CA TYR A 368 7.76 -36.72 -10.14
C TYR A 368 6.34 -36.25 -9.87
N LYS A 369 5.89 -35.22 -10.59
CA LYS A 369 4.65 -34.49 -10.30
C LYS A 369 3.54 -34.74 -11.32
N ALA A 370 3.85 -34.87 -12.61
CA ALA A 370 2.79 -35.09 -13.62
C ALA A 370 3.25 -35.64 -14.96
N THR A 371 2.29 -36.23 -15.69
CA THR A 371 2.38 -36.47 -17.14
C THR A 371 1.41 -35.55 -17.88
N PHE A 372 1.80 -35.05 -19.05
CA PHE A 372 0.90 -34.35 -19.97
C PHE A 372 1.25 -34.63 -21.43
N THR A 373 0.36 -34.24 -22.35
CA THR A 373 0.54 -34.34 -23.80
C THR A 373 0.55 -32.95 -24.41
N ALA A 374 1.50 -32.64 -25.30
CA ALA A 374 1.49 -31.41 -26.11
C ALA A 374 1.88 -31.77 -27.55
N GLY A 375 1.16 -31.25 -28.56
CA GLY A 375 1.40 -31.59 -29.97
C GLY A 375 1.34 -33.10 -30.31
N GLY A 376 0.71 -33.92 -29.46
CA GLY A 376 0.63 -35.37 -29.60
C GLY A 376 1.82 -36.16 -29.02
N ALA A 377 2.80 -35.50 -28.41
CA ALA A 377 3.91 -36.12 -27.70
C ALA A 377 3.68 -36.08 -26.18
N SER A 378 4.18 -37.09 -25.46
CA SER A 378 4.10 -37.17 -24.00
C SER A 378 5.29 -36.47 -23.34
N TYR A 379 5.02 -35.79 -22.23
CA TYR A 379 5.98 -35.06 -21.43
C TYR A 379 5.80 -35.38 -19.95
N TYR A 380 6.89 -35.24 -19.21
CA TYR A 380 6.99 -35.52 -17.79
C TYR A 380 7.42 -34.25 -17.05
N TYR A 381 6.64 -33.85 -16.06
CA TYR A 381 6.93 -32.71 -15.19
C TYR A 381 7.52 -33.20 -13.87
N TYR A 382 8.68 -32.64 -13.53
CA TYR A 382 9.45 -32.99 -12.33
C TYR A 382 9.78 -31.73 -11.54
N GLU A 383 9.79 -31.84 -10.22
CA GLU A 383 10.48 -30.91 -9.33
C GLU A 383 11.72 -31.59 -8.77
N ALA A 384 12.86 -30.90 -8.84
CA ALA A 384 14.15 -31.43 -8.41
C ALA A 384 14.74 -30.53 -7.32
N HIS A 385 15.25 -31.15 -6.27
CA HIS A 385 15.95 -30.48 -5.18
C HIS A 385 17.42 -30.90 -5.21
N SER A 386 18.33 -29.93 -5.33
CA SER A 386 19.76 -30.21 -5.23
C SER A 386 20.18 -30.21 -3.76
N ASP A 387 20.68 -31.35 -3.27
CA ASP A 387 21.27 -31.44 -1.94
C ASP A 387 22.59 -30.65 -1.86
N ALA A 388 22.88 -30.16 -0.66
CA ALA A 388 24.13 -29.44 -0.37
C ALA A 388 25.36 -30.36 -0.56
N GLU A 389 26.17 -30.11 -1.59
CA GLU A 389 27.47 -30.77 -1.76
C GLU A 389 28.56 -30.17 -0.85
N ALA A 390 29.63 -30.94 -0.61
CA ALA A 390 30.73 -30.58 0.28
C ALA A 390 31.40 -29.23 -0.08
N GLY A 391 31.04 -28.17 0.66
CA GLY A 391 31.54 -26.80 0.46
C GLY A 391 30.47 -25.76 0.16
N TRP A 392 29.21 -26.18 0.06
CA TRP A 392 28.02 -25.35 -0.10
C TRP A 392 26.96 -25.80 0.93
N SER A 393 26.11 -24.88 1.37
CA SER A 393 25.11 -25.13 2.42
C SER A 393 23.67 -24.77 2.02
N GLY A 394 23.46 -24.35 0.78
CA GLY A 394 22.13 -24.08 0.27
C GLY A 394 21.51 -25.32 -0.37
N SER A 395 20.20 -25.27 -0.56
CA SER A 395 19.45 -26.08 -1.52
C SER A 395 19.09 -25.22 -2.74
N VAL A 396 18.85 -25.86 -3.88
CA VAL A 396 18.22 -25.21 -5.04
C VAL A 396 17.10 -26.09 -5.56
N GLU A 397 15.99 -25.46 -5.94
CA GLU A 397 14.78 -26.10 -6.42
C GLU A 397 14.51 -25.72 -7.88
N PHE A 398 14.17 -26.72 -8.70
CA PHE A 398 13.91 -26.56 -10.13
C PHE A 398 12.66 -27.33 -10.55
N ALA A 399 11.92 -26.75 -11.48
CA ALA A 399 10.92 -27.44 -12.29
C ALA A 399 11.54 -27.85 -13.63
N LEU A 400 11.25 -29.06 -14.12
CA LEU A 400 11.81 -29.64 -15.34
C LEU A 400 10.71 -30.23 -16.23
N ILE A 401 10.84 -30.05 -17.54
CA ILE A 401 10.06 -30.79 -18.54
C ILE A 401 10.97 -31.74 -19.30
N ILE A 402 10.64 -33.04 -19.21
CA ILE A 402 11.36 -34.11 -19.89
C ILE A 402 10.47 -34.68 -21.00
N ASN A 403 11.02 -34.83 -22.21
CA ASN A 403 10.32 -35.42 -23.34
C ASN A 403 10.38 -36.97 -23.31
N SER A 404 9.66 -37.62 -24.23
CA SER A 404 9.68 -39.09 -24.37
C SER A 404 11.03 -39.69 -24.81
N GLU A 405 12.01 -38.86 -25.17
CA GLU A 405 13.37 -39.27 -25.52
C GLU A 405 14.34 -39.16 -24.32
N ASN A 406 13.82 -38.83 -23.13
CA ASN A 406 14.58 -38.62 -21.89
C ASN A 406 15.54 -37.43 -21.98
N GLU A 407 15.09 -36.36 -22.63
CA GLU A 407 15.82 -35.11 -22.72
C GLU A 407 15.04 -34.00 -21.99
N ILE A 408 15.75 -33.20 -21.18
CA ILE A 408 15.17 -32.01 -20.56
C ILE A 408 15.11 -30.94 -21.65
N ILE A 409 13.89 -30.51 -21.98
CA ILE A 409 13.62 -29.51 -23.02
C ILE A 409 13.24 -28.15 -22.46
N GLY A 410 13.09 -28.05 -21.14
CA GLY A 410 12.82 -26.82 -20.42
C GLY A 410 13.01 -26.97 -18.92
N TYR A 411 13.33 -25.86 -18.26
CA TYR A 411 13.39 -25.80 -16.80
C TYR A 411 13.04 -24.39 -16.29
N LYS A 412 12.61 -24.32 -15.03
CA LYS A 412 12.39 -23.06 -14.30
C LYS A 412 13.00 -23.18 -12.91
N TYR A 413 13.69 -22.14 -12.48
CA TYR A 413 14.18 -22.04 -11.11
C TYR A 413 13.01 -21.70 -10.19
N LEU A 414 12.81 -22.48 -9.13
CA LEU A 414 11.70 -22.32 -8.19
C LEU A 414 12.13 -21.59 -6.90
N GLY A 415 13.37 -21.78 -6.46
CA GLY A 415 13.83 -21.18 -5.20
C GLY A 415 15.07 -21.83 -4.61
N GLY A 416 15.42 -21.43 -3.39
CA GLY A 416 16.52 -21.99 -2.62
C GLY A 416 17.03 -21.07 -1.51
N ASP A 417 17.73 -21.64 -0.52
CA ASP A 417 18.22 -20.94 0.68
C ASP A 417 19.17 -19.77 0.39
N GLU A 418 19.80 -19.77 -0.79
CA GLU A 418 20.70 -18.71 -1.27
C GLU A 418 20.23 -18.15 -2.61
N HIS A 419 19.04 -17.54 -2.61
CA HIS A 419 18.30 -17.09 -3.80
C HIS A 419 19.15 -16.34 -4.84
N SER A 420 20.04 -15.44 -4.42
CA SER A 420 20.89 -14.66 -5.32
C SER A 420 21.94 -15.50 -6.08
N MET A 421 22.40 -16.61 -5.50
CA MET A 421 23.39 -17.49 -6.12
C MET A 421 22.76 -18.54 -7.02
N GLY A 422 21.60 -19.07 -6.60
CA GLY A 422 20.80 -20.00 -7.40
C GLY A 422 20.25 -19.34 -8.65
N LEU A 423 19.74 -18.11 -8.53
CA LEU A 423 19.22 -17.34 -9.66
C LEU A 423 20.31 -17.00 -10.68
N ASP A 424 21.49 -16.56 -10.24
CA ASP A 424 22.66 -16.30 -11.11
C ASP A 424 23.04 -17.53 -11.94
N ALA A 425 23.04 -18.71 -11.31
CA ALA A 425 23.34 -19.98 -11.96
C ALA A 425 22.24 -20.40 -12.94
N ALA A 426 20.98 -20.29 -12.52
CA ALA A 426 19.84 -20.60 -13.37
C ALA A 426 19.79 -19.69 -14.61
N GLN A 427 20.13 -18.40 -14.51
CA GLN A 427 20.12 -17.49 -15.66
C GLN A 427 21.26 -17.75 -16.67
N THR A 428 22.28 -18.54 -16.31
CA THR A 428 23.42 -18.83 -17.20
C THR A 428 23.27 -20.11 -18.02
N ILE A 429 22.25 -20.92 -17.75
CA ILE A 429 22.01 -22.17 -18.46
C ILE A 429 20.98 -21.91 -19.57
N GLU A 430 21.27 -22.38 -20.77
CA GLU A 430 20.33 -22.31 -21.89
C GLU A 430 19.91 -23.75 -22.23
N ILE A 431 18.70 -24.13 -21.84
CA ILE A 431 18.06 -25.38 -22.24
C ILE A 431 16.82 -25.01 -23.03
N THR A 432 16.77 -25.46 -24.27
CA THR A 432 15.66 -25.23 -25.17
C THR A 432 15.32 -26.53 -25.90
N PRO A 433 14.15 -26.64 -26.53
CA PRO A 433 13.83 -27.80 -27.36
C PRO A 433 14.85 -28.09 -28.47
N ASP A 434 15.55 -27.06 -28.97
CA ASP A 434 16.61 -27.21 -29.99
C ASP A 434 17.99 -27.58 -29.40
N HIS A 435 18.17 -27.36 -28.10
CA HIS A 435 19.40 -27.65 -27.34
C HIS A 435 19.06 -28.33 -26.01
N PRO A 436 18.55 -29.57 -26.05
CA PRO A 436 18.07 -30.21 -24.83
C PRO A 436 19.22 -30.73 -23.97
N PHE A 437 18.97 -30.87 -22.68
CA PHE A 437 19.92 -31.47 -21.75
C PHE A 437 19.70 -32.99 -21.68
N THR A 438 20.76 -33.75 -21.89
CA THR A 438 20.75 -35.22 -21.95
C THR A 438 21.59 -35.81 -20.81
N SER A 439 21.55 -37.14 -20.62
CA SER A 439 22.39 -37.83 -19.63
C SER A 439 23.90 -37.61 -19.82
N GLU A 440 24.32 -37.30 -21.05
CA GLU A 440 25.72 -37.03 -21.41
C GLU A 440 26.07 -35.53 -21.41
N SER A 441 25.08 -34.66 -21.23
CA SER A 441 25.29 -33.22 -21.17
C SER A 441 26.06 -32.82 -19.90
N THR A 442 26.78 -31.71 -20.00
CA THR A 442 27.49 -31.05 -18.90
C THR A 442 27.17 -29.57 -18.94
N ILE A 443 26.98 -28.94 -17.78
CA ILE A 443 26.70 -27.49 -17.74
C ILE A 443 27.99 -26.72 -18.08
N ASP A 444 27.97 -25.92 -19.16
CA ASP A 444 29.10 -25.06 -19.50
C ASP A 444 29.20 -23.89 -18.51
N SER A 445 30.10 -24.07 -17.55
CA SER A 445 30.32 -23.08 -16.52
C SER A 445 31.19 -21.89 -16.94
N SER A 446 31.69 -21.84 -18.18
CA SER A 446 32.71 -20.87 -18.59
C SER A 446 32.28 -19.41 -18.42
N TYR A 447 30.99 -19.12 -18.62
CA TYR A 447 30.39 -17.78 -18.52
C TYR A 447 29.83 -17.43 -17.14
N ALA A 448 29.78 -18.37 -16.21
CA ALA A 448 29.18 -18.16 -14.90
C ALA A 448 30.13 -17.48 -13.90
N SER A 449 29.51 -16.76 -12.95
CA SER A 449 30.21 -16.17 -11.82
C SER A 449 30.92 -17.26 -10.99
N ALA A 450 31.99 -16.90 -10.27
CA ALA A 450 32.69 -17.84 -9.39
C ALA A 450 31.77 -18.45 -8.32
N THR A 451 30.68 -17.75 -8.03
CA THR A 451 29.64 -18.12 -7.08
C THR A 451 28.68 -19.15 -7.69
N ALA A 452 28.13 -18.88 -8.88
CA ALA A 452 27.28 -19.81 -9.63
C ALA A 452 28.00 -21.12 -10.01
N LYS A 453 29.32 -21.06 -10.28
CA LYS A 453 30.14 -22.26 -10.55
C LYS A 453 30.07 -23.33 -9.47
N LYS A 454 29.72 -22.96 -8.23
CA LYS A 454 29.63 -23.90 -7.11
C LYS A 454 28.34 -24.71 -7.11
N THR A 455 27.27 -24.22 -7.74
CA THR A 455 25.95 -24.88 -7.75
C THR A 455 25.80 -25.84 -8.93
N PHE A 456 26.51 -25.62 -10.05
CA PHE A 456 26.36 -26.45 -11.25
C PHE A 456 26.59 -27.95 -11.08
N PRO A 457 27.56 -28.45 -10.30
CA PRO A 457 27.70 -29.90 -10.11
C PRO A 457 26.45 -30.54 -9.49
N ALA A 458 25.85 -29.88 -8.49
CA ALA A 458 24.65 -30.34 -7.81
C ALA A 458 23.43 -30.28 -8.74
N MET A 459 23.31 -29.22 -9.55
CA MET A 459 22.27 -29.09 -10.58
C MET A 459 22.39 -30.18 -11.66
N GLU A 460 23.60 -30.40 -12.17
CA GLU A 460 23.88 -31.41 -13.19
C GLU A 460 23.56 -32.82 -12.67
N ALA A 461 23.87 -33.12 -11.41
CA ALA A 461 23.49 -34.37 -10.77
C ALA A 461 21.96 -34.51 -10.70
N ALA A 462 21.24 -33.50 -10.21
CA ALA A 462 19.79 -33.51 -10.11
C ALA A 462 19.11 -33.70 -11.49
N PHE A 463 19.61 -33.03 -12.53
CA PHE A 463 19.10 -33.17 -13.91
C PHE A 463 19.29 -34.60 -14.43
N LYS A 464 20.47 -35.18 -14.21
CA LYS A 464 20.78 -36.56 -14.63
C LYS A 464 19.92 -37.58 -13.89
N ASP A 465 19.67 -37.37 -12.61
CA ASP A 465 18.80 -38.24 -11.83
C ASP A 465 17.35 -38.17 -12.34
N CYS A 466 16.84 -36.98 -12.71
CA CYS A 466 15.50 -36.83 -13.29
C CYS A 466 15.37 -37.54 -14.64
N ILE A 467 16.40 -37.46 -15.49
CA ILE A 467 16.47 -38.18 -16.78
C ILE A 467 16.45 -39.70 -16.55
N ALA A 468 17.17 -40.20 -15.54
CA ALA A 468 17.20 -41.62 -15.20
C ALA A 468 15.85 -42.13 -14.67
N ASP A 469 15.15 -41.32 -13.87
CA ASP A 469 13.80 -41.64 -13.37
C ASP A 469 12.77 -41.63 -14.52
N ALA A 470 12.79 -40.61 -15.37
CA ALA A 470 11.90 -40.54 -16.54
C ALA A 470 12.09 -41.74 -17.48
N SER A 471 13.33 -42.18 -17.67
CA SER A 471 13.66 -43.38 -18.45
C SER A 471 13.09 -44.66 -17.83
N SER A 472 12.88 -44.69 -16.52
CA SER A 472 12.34 -45.83 -15.78
C SER A 472 10.79 -45.80 -15.71
N ALA A 473 10.19 -44.61 -15.83
CA ALA A 473 8.75 -44.40 -15.81
C ALA A 473 8.08 -44.68 -17.17
N GLN A 474 8.82 -44.54 -18.28
CA GLN A 474 8.44 -44.96 -19.65
C GLN A 474 8.36 -46.49 -19.79
#